data_AF-A0A7V5VEF9-F1
#
_entry.id   AF-A0A7V5VEF9-F1
#
_cell.length_a   1.000
_cell.length_b   1.000
_cell.length_c   1.000
_cell.angle_alpha   90.00
_cell.angle_beta   90.00
_cell.angle_gamma   90.00
#
_symmetry.space_group_name_H-M   'P 1'
#
loop_
_entity.id
_entity.type
_entity.pdbx_description
1 polymer ?
#
loop_
_entity_poly.entity_id
_entity_poly.type
_entity_poly.pdbx_seq_one_letter_code
_entity_poly.pdbx_strand_id
1 'polypeptide(L)'
;MSKAIRILFVFLFLSTSLWANGLSLNSIGPRALGMGGAVVGLANDYTTLYWNPAGLRNLDGVFIGGYFTGVMPTGTYQADFSP
;
A
#
# COMPACT_ATOMS: atom_id res chain seq x y z
N MET A 1 34.29 -15.15 -11.95
CA MET A 1 32.81 -15.05 -12.04
C MET A 1 32.40 -14.17 -13.20
N SER A 2 31.62 -14.69 -14.16
CA SER A 2 31.11 -13.92 -15.29
C SER A 2 30.17 -12.80 -14.82
N LYS A 3 30.11 -11.68 -15.55
CA LYS A 3 29.26 -10.53 -15.20
C LYS A 3 27.79 -10.92 -15.10
N ALA A 4 27.34 -11.83 -15.97
CA ALA A 4 25.98 -12.36 -15.99
C ALA A 4 25.59 -13.03 -14.66
N ILE A 5 26.49 -13.82 -14.07
CA ILE A 5 26.24 -14.49 -12.79
C ILE A 5 26.03 -13.47 -11.67
N ARG A 6 26.82 -12.39 -11.64
CA ARG A 6 26.67 -11.35 -10.61
C ARG A 6 25.35 -10.60 -10.73
N ILE A 7 24.94 -10.29 -11.97
CA ILE A 7 23.66 -9.63 -12.25
C ILE A 7 22.50 -10.53 -11.80
N LEU A 8 22.55 -11.82 -12.13
CA LEU A 8 21.54 -12.79 -11.72
C LEU A 8 21.41 -12.86 -10.19
N PHE A 9 22.53 -12.91 -9.47
CA PHE A 9 22.51 -12.90 -8.00
C PHE A 9 21.85 -11.64 -7.43
N VAL A 10 22.17 -10.45 -7.96
CA VAL A 10 21.53 -9.20 -7.53
C VAL A 10 20.01 -9.25 -7.73
N PHE A 11 19.54 -9.70 -8.89
CA PHE A 11 18.09 -9.81 -9.16
C PHE A 11 17.39 -10.83 -8.25
N LEU A 12 18.03 -11.96 -7.96
CA LEU A 12 17.47 -12.98 -7.04
C LEU A 12 17.39 -12.49 -5.59
N PHE A 13 18.32 -11.66 -5.14
CA PHE A 13 18.25 -11.06 -3.81
C PHE A 13 17.18 -9.95 -3.74
N LEU A 14 17.08 -9.10 -4.77
CA LEU A 14 16.07 -8.03 -4.81
C LEU A 14 14.63 -8.54 -4.95
N SER A 15 14.39 -9.70 -5.54
CA SER A 15 13.03 -10.23 -5.67
C SER A 15 12.42 -10.66 -4.33
N THR A 16 13.25 -11.03 -3.35
CA THR A 16 12.77 -11.44 -2.01
C THR A 16 12.21 -10.28 -1.16
N SER A 17 12.48 -9.03 -1.52
CA SER A 17 11.94 -7.84 -0.83
C SER A 17 10.64 -7.32 -1.44
N LEU A 18 10.13 -7.96 -2.49
CA LEU A 18 8.86 -7.58 -3.12
C LEU A 18 7.71 -8.33 -2.46
N TRP A 19 7.09 -7.73 -1.45
CA TRP A 19 5.82 -8.22 -0.92
C TRP A 19 4.73 -7.97 -1.95
N ALA A 20 4.01 -9.03 -2.36
CA ALA A 20 2.81 -8.87 -3.17
C ALA A 20 1.81 -8.00 -2.39
N ASN A 21 1.34 -6.92 -3.01
CA ASN A 21 0.27 -6.08 -2.48
C ASN A 21 -1.02 -6.91 -2.52
N GLY A 22 -1.24 -7.77 -1.52
CA GLY A 22 -2.48 -8.55 -1.37
C GLY A 22 -3.72 -7.63 -1.25
N LEU A 23 -4.84 -8.14 -0.73
CA LEU A 23 -6.11 -7.39 -0.64
C LEU A 23 -5.90 -5.96 -0.08
N SER A 24 -5.97 -4.95 -0.95
CA SER A 24 -5.77 -3.55 -0.56
C SER A 24 -7.10 -2.98 -0.07
N LEU A 25 -7.35 -3.02 1.25
CA LEU A 25 -8.50 -2.37 1.89
C LEU A 25 -8.19 -0.92 2.29
N ASN A 26 -7.64 -0.21 1.30
CA ASN A 26 -7.40 1.22 1.11
C ASN A 26 -6.89 2.08 2.28
N SER A 27 -6.44 1.48 3.38
CA SER A 27 -6.08 2.27 4.56
C SER A 27 -4.64 2.76 4.55
N ILE A 28 -4.46 4.02 4.15
CA ILE A 28 -3.31 4.85 4.52
C ILE A 28 -3.78 6.15 5.13
N GLY A 29 -4.35 5.98 6.32
CA GLY A 29 -5.03 7.00 7.08
C GLY A 29 -6.54 6.77 7.14
N PRO A 30 -7.19 7.22 8.23
CA PRO A 30 -8.64 7.07 8.40
C PRO A 30 -9.43 7.80 7.30
N ARG A 31 -8.89 8.90 6.77
CA ARG A 31 -9.51 9.64 5.66
C ARG A 31 -9.54 8.81 4.38
N ALA A 32 -8.40 8.23 4.00
CA ALA A 32 -8.31 7.37 2.82
C ALA A 32 -9.28 6.19 2.92
N LEU A 33 -9.36 5.58 4.11
CA LEU A 33 -10.27 4.48 4.40
C LEU A 33 -11.74 4.89 4.25
N GLY A 34 -12.16 6.02 4.84
CA GLY A 34 -13.53 6.52 4.73
C GLY A 34 -13.93 6.94 3.31
N MET A 35 -12.96 7.31 2.48
CA MET A 35 -13.15 7.65 1.06
C MET A 35 -13.02 6.44 0.12
N GLY A 36 -12.84 5.22 0.64
CA GLY A 36 -12.63 4.03 -0.19
C GLY A 36 -11.38 4.12 -1.09
N GLY A 37 -10.37 4.89 -0.68
CA GLY A 37 -9.14 5.13 -1.44
C GLY A 37 -9.14 6.39 -2.33
N ALA A 38 -10.25 7.13 -2.43
CA ALA A 38 -10.38 8.29 -3.30
C ALA A 38 -9.74 9.59 -2.73
N VAL A 39 -8.47 9.56 -2.32
CA VAL A 39 -7.80 10.65 -1.58
C VAL A 39 -6.64 11.33 -2.31
N VAL A 40 -6.12 10.77 -3.42
CA VAL A 40 -4.89 11.23 -4.09
C VAL A 40 -4.88 12.74 -4.41
N GLY A 41 -6.00 13.30 -4.88
CA GLY A 41 -6.12 14.73 -5.20
C GLY A 41 -6.34 15.66 -3.99
N LEU A 42 -6.65 15.09 -2.82
CA LEU A 42 -6.98 15.80 -1.58
C LEU A 42 -5.99 15.50 -0.45
N ALA A 43 -4.90 14.80 -0.73
CA ALA A 43 -3.91 14.42 0.27
C ALA A 43 -3.20 15.67 0.80
N ASN A 44 -3.54 16.07 2.03
CA ASN A 44 -3.04 17.26 2.70
C ASN A 44 -2.79 17.04 4.20
N ASP A 45 -2.30 15.85 4.56
CA ASP A 45 -1.92 15.51 5.93
C ASP A 45 -0.65 14.63 5.94
N TYR A 46 -0.32 14.02 7.08
CA TYR A 46 0.86 13.16 7.23
C TYR A 46 0.87 11.97 6.25
N THR A 47 -0.27 11.60 5.66
CA THR A 47 -0.41 10.51 4.67
C THR A 47 -0.06 10.95 3.25
N THR A 48 0.13 12.25 3.01
CA THR A 48 0.51 12.82 1.70
C THR A 48 1.79 12.22 1.12
N LEU A 49 2.75 11.84 1.97
CA LEU A 49 3.96 11.12 1.54
C LEU A 49 3.66 9.80 0.83
N TYR A 50 2.54 9.16 1.19
CA TYR A 50 2.10 7.93 0.56
C TYR A 50 1.18 8.18 -0.64
N TRP A 51 0.16 9.04 -0.48
CA TRP A 51 -0.87 9.21 -1.51
C TRP A 51 -0.46 10.14 -2.66
N ASN A 52 0.22 11.24 -2.36
CA ASN A 52 0.61 12.24 -3.35
C ASN A 52 1.69 13.20 -2.79
N PRO A 53 2.99 12.89 -2.94
CA PRO A 53 4.06 13.76 -2.42
C PRO A 53 4.04 15.21 -2.95
N ALA A 54 3.43 15.48 -4.12
CA ALA A 54 3.29 16.85 -4.62
C ALA A 54 2.38 17.71 -3.73
N GLY A 55 1.48 17.08 -2.97
CA GLY A 55 0.64 17.73 -1.96
C GLY A 55 1.41 18.24 -0.75
N LEU A 56 2.68 17.87 -0.55
CA LEU A 56 3.50 18.37 0.56
C LEU A 56 3.64 19.90 0.55
N ARG A 57 3.61 20.51 -0.65
CA ARG A 57 3.60 21.96 -0.81
C ARG A 57 2.41 22.63 -0.13
N ASN A 58 1.29 21.91 0.01
CA ASN A 58 0.05 22.43 0.58
C ASN A 58 -0.02 22.23 2.11
N LEU A 59 1.03 21.68 2.73
CA LEU A 59 1.11 21.54 4.19
C LEU A 59 1.78 22.76 4.81
N ASP A 60 1.09 23.40 5.75
CA ASP A 60 1.65 24.48 6.55
C ASP A 60 2.17 23.94 7.89
N GLY A 61 3.49 23.88 8.04
CA GLY A 61 4.15 23.46 9.28
C GLY A 61 4.43 21.96 9.40
N VAL A 62 4.64 21.49 10.64
CA VAL A 62 5.03 20.10 10.94
C VAL A 62 3.78 19.26 11.20
N PHE A 63 3.57 18.22 10.38
CA PHE A 63 2.51 17.24 10.57
C PHE A 63 3.07 15.95 11.18
N ILE A 64 2.58 15.56 12.35
CA ILE A 64 2.88 14.28 13.00
C ILE A 64 1.55 13.57 13.24
N GLY A 65 1.43 12.32 12.79
CA GLY A 65 0.21 11.55 12.95
C GLY A 65 0.43 10.05 12.81
N GLY A 66 -0.47 9.29 13.41
CA GLY A 66 -0.50 7.83 13.37
C GLY A 66 -1.94 7.35 13.44
N TYR A 67 -2.21 6.16 12.94
CA TYR A 67 -3.54 5.57 12.95
C TYR A 67 -3.45 4.05 13.05
N PHE A 68 -4.56 3.43 13.45
CA PHE A 68 -4.73 1.99 13.46
C PHE A 68 -5.98 1.64 12.65
N THR A 69 -5.91 0.56 11.87
CA THR A 69 -7.06 0.03 11.13
C THR A 69 -7.13 -1.47 11.33
N GLY A 70 -8.26 -1.94 11.87
CA GLY A 70 -8.58 -3.36 11.97
C GLY A 70 -9.44 -3.80 10.79
N VAL A 71 -8.97 -4.77 10.02
CA VAL A 71 -9.73 -5.40 8.93
C VAL A 71 -10.14 -6.81 9.35
N MET A 72 -11.44 -7.12 9.27
CA MET A 72 -12.00 -8.44 9.59
C MET A 72 -12.73 -9.00 8.36
N PRO A 73 -12.03 -9.74 7.47
CA PRO A 73 -12.65 -10.32 6.29
C PRO A 73 -13.51 -11.53 6.67
N THR A 74 -14.68 -11.66 6.06
CA THR A 74 -15.56 -12.83 6.17
C THR A 74 -15.80 -13.39 4.78
N GLY A 75 -15.58 -14.70 4.59
CA GLY A 75 -15.84 -15.39 3.33
C GLY A 75 -16.62 -16.68 3.57
N THR A 76 -17.61 -16.95 2.72
CA THR A 76 -18.36 -18.21 2.71
C THR A 76 -18.07 -18.95 1.42
N TYR A 77 -17.80 -20.25 1.49
CA TYR A 77 -17.59 -21.09 0.32
C TYR A 77 -18.86 -21.90 0.04
N GLN A 78 -19.32 -21.91 -1.22
CA GLN A 78 -20.30 -22.87 -1.68
C GLN A 78 -19.56 -23.96 -2.46
N ALA A 79 -19.71 -25.20 -2.04
CA ALA A 79 -19.20 -26.32 -2.80
C ALA A 79 -20.20 -26.64 -3.91
N ASP A 80 -19.84 -26.34 -5.15
CA ASP A 80 -20.60 -26.75 -6.32
C ASP A 80 -20.12 -28.15 -6.74
N PHE A 81 -21.00 -29.13 -6.61
CA PHE A 81 -20.77 -30.51 -7.01
C PHE A 81 -21.60 -30.87 -8.24
N SER A 82 -21.86 -29.90 -9.13
CA SER A 82 -22.51 -30.18 -10.42
C SER A 82 -21.71 -31.23 -11.20
N PRO A 83 -22.35 -32.34 -11.66
CA PRO A 83 -21.69 -33.44 -12.36
C PRO A 83 -21.20 -33.08 -13.77
#